data_AF-A0A7I8XGQ7-F1
#
_entry.id   AF-A0A7I8XGQ7-F1
#
_cell.length_a   1.000
_cell.length_b   1.000
_cell.length_c   1.000
_cell.angle_alpha   90.00
_cell.angle_beta   90.00
_cell.angle_gamma   90.00
#
_symmetry.space_group_name_H-M   'P 1'
#
loop_
_entity.id
_entity.type
_entity.pdbx_description
1 polymer ?
#
loop_
_entity_poly.entity_id
_entity_poly.type
_entity_poly.pdbx_seq_one_letter_code
_entity_poly.pdbx_strand_id
1 'polypeptide(L)'
;MNALLCPFGWHYYQDKCYFLTISNSMTYDNAEHECNTRYGGNLATIQSEGEDQFVHFLKESSHKHPAFLNKDEIRINLCFQSIENTLKISTETIILNNIPSSSLCKQECVRLRFDLGFECNSVVWISNENECLLNIGNITKNVIVSEELQYYEDSCFDKPSEEPSDIPLAMPVSQVRNCFAKTRFATLQGVVGKVYDRISLNDCLGECWNCEDCFEENKCQTAIYYEEDAMCIITNVSAKITRERVVKEDMSSLYEKRVKCLENNCEDLEVHLVFGIDPAVYNETITKQIMIEIFSSVSRITEFVRVTAVLLSSSPSNLFDDLQYENENDFKFKLETLKVSADSSDFEAGLIEFLNGVDEHWTTTDDVDVTWVLVLTDTAFQSRLGLFLDLKEGFRRFPLFSIGVGENLDFEKLEMIASSVDNIVHIQDPVTIGKALAPRICHQKPLRRFVTSRKLKKTKTDHSFTWLGLHRNDYGKMEWSDKSVFGEYENEILKYLSVTQEDGDCILRKGTTNWAFANCTEKHNFMCTLEPRNKLEDIIKRRLNIKKLY
;
A
#
# COMPACT_ATOMS: atom_id res chain seq x y z
N MET A 1 39.07 0.10 -16.14
CA MET A 1 39.15 1.45 -16.74
C MET A 1 38.02 2.26 -16.13
N ASN A 2 38.32 3.21 -15.23
CA ASN A 2 37.26 3.92 -14.50
C ASN A 2 36.68 5.02 -15.40
N ALA A 3 35.39 4.95 -15.66
CA ALA A 3 34.68 5.92 -16.48
C ALA A 3 34.65 7.30 -15.78
N LEU A 4 34.74 8.37 -16.59
CA LEU A 4 34.69 9.76 -16.10
C LEU A 4 33.29 10.15 -15.57
N LEU A 5 32.27 9.37 -15.95
CA LEU A 5 30.84 9.45 -15.66
C LEU A 5 30.34 8.04 -15.35
N CYS A 6 29.13 7.88 -14.80
CA CYS A 6 28.47 6.58 -14.84
C CYS A 6 28.38 6.12 -16.31
N PRO A 7 28.80 4.89 -16.64
CA PRO A 7 28.75 4.41 -18.02
C PRO A 7 27.32 4.45 -18.57
N PHE A 8 27.16 4.43 -19.89
CA PHE A 8 25.82 4.39 -20.49
C PHE A 8 24.99 3.23 -19.94
N GLY A 9 23.76 3.54 -19.49
CA GLY A 9 22.86 2.59 -18.83
C GLY A 9 23.04 2.44 -17.32
N TRP A 10 23.98 3.18 -16.71
CA TRP A 10 24.20 3.22 -15.26
C TRP A 10 23.57 4.47 -14.65
N HIS A 11 23.10 4.36 -13.41
CA HIS A 11 22.42 5.43 -12.71
C HIS A 11 23.24 5.93 -11.52
N TYR A 12 23.39 7.24 -11.37
CA TYR A 12 24.17 7.85 -10.30
C TYR A 12 23.31 8.10 -9.06
N TYR A 13 23.85 7.77 -7.88
CA TYR A 13 23.31 8.14 -6.57
C TYR A 13 24.43 8.14 -5.51
N GLN A 14 24.50 9.16 -4.67
CA GLN A 14 25.45 9.29 -3.54
C GLN A 14 26.89 8.81 -3.86
N ASP A 15 27.49 9.37 -4.92
CA ASP A 15 28.85 9.03 -5.37
C ASP A 15 29.08 7.59 -5.85
N LYS A 16 28.01 6.82 -6.11
CA LYS A 16 28.07 5.50 -6.74
C LYS A 16 27.27 5.48 -8.04
N CYS A 17 27.72 4.65 -8.97
CA CYS A 17 27.00 4.30 -10.18
C CYS A 17 26.43 2.90 -10.02
N TYR A 18 25.13 2.74 -10.27
CA TYR A 18 24.41 1.48 -10.15
C TYR A 18 23.96 0.97 -11.52
N PHE A 19 24.07 -0.34 -11.71
CA PHE A 19 23.61 -1.03 -12.91
C PHE A 19 22.84 -2.27 -12.56
N LEU A 20 21.56 -2.28 -12.93
CA LEU A 20 20.68 -3.43 -12.76
C LEU A 20 20.71 -4.27 -14.04
N THR A 21 21.02 -5.56 -13.91
CA THR A 21 20.88 -6.50 -15.02
C THR A 21 19.44 -6.99 -15.12
N ILE A 22 18.85 -6.84 -16.30
CA ILE A 22 17.49 -7.33 -16.60
C ILE A 22 17.63 -8.53 -17.54
N SER A 23 17.01 -9.66 -17.18
CA SER A 23 17.00 -10.89 -17.99
C SER A 23 18.37 -11.56 -18.18
N ASN A 24 19.30 -11.34 -17.24
CA ASN A 24 20.61 -12.00 -17.22
C ASN A 24 20.87 -12.62 -15.84
N SER A 25 20.17 -13.73 -15.56
CA SER A 25 20.25 -14.40 -14.26
C SER A 25 21.51 -15.25 -14.13
N MET A 26 22.28 -15.05 -13.07
CA MET A 26 23.53 -15.78 -12.79
C MET A 26 23.60 -16.24 -11.34
N THR A 27 24.47 -17.20 -11.05
CA THR A 27 24.84 -17.54 -9.66
C THR A 27 25.58 -16.40 -9.01
N TYR A 28 25.61 -16.35 -7.68
CA TYR A 28 26.25 -15.25 -6.95
C TYR A 28 27.69 -15.02 -7.40
N ASP A 29 28.52 -16.08 -7.39
CA ASP A 29 29.94 -15.98 -7.78
C ASP A 29 30.12 -15.53 -9.24
N ASN A 30 29.23 -15.98 -10.13
CA ASN A 30 29.28 -15.57 -11.54
C ASN A 30 28.84 -14.12 -11.73
N ALA A 31 27.85 -13.67 -10.97
CA ALA A 31 27.40 -12.28 -10.95
C ALA A 31 28.49 -11.35 -10.41
N GLU A 32 29.15 -11.75 -9.32
CA GLU A 32 30.31 -11.06 -8.76
C GLU A 32 31.45 -11.00 -9.77
N HIS A 33 31.80 -12.13 -10.39
CA HIS A 33 32.81 -12.18 -11.43
C HIS A 33 32.48 -11.29 -12.62
N GLU A 34 31.22 -11.24 -13.06
CA GLU A 34 30.76 -10.38 -14.16
C GLU A 34 30.88 -8.89 -13.78
N CYS A 35 30.43 -8.47 -12.59
CA CYS A 35 30.61 -7.10 -12.11
C CYS A 35 32.09 -6.70 -12.09
N ASN A 36 32.95 -7.59 -11.58
CA ASN A 36 34.39 -7.35 -11.44
C ASN A 36 35.11 -7.27 -12.79
N THR A 37 34.83 -8.21 -13.70
CA THR A 37 35.61 -8.36 -14.93
C THR A 37 35.06 -7.55 -16.10
N ARG A 38 33.74 -7.58 -16.31
CA ARG A 38 33.11 -6.93 -17.45
C ARG A 38 32.86 -5.45 -17.20
N TYR A 39 32.42 -5.11 -15.99
CA TYR A 39 32.02 -3.76 -15.64
C TYR A 39 33.08 -3.00 -14.84
N GLY A 40 34.08 -3.70 -14.27
CA GLY A 40 35.13 -3.09 -13.45
C GLY A 40 34.60 -2.48 -12.15
N GLY A 41 33.46 -2.98 -11.66
CA GLY A 41 32.83 -2.61 -10.41
C GLY A 41 32.76 -3.81 -9.46
N ASN A 42 31.84 -3.78 -8.50
CA ASN A 42 31.54 -4.90 -7.61
C ASN A 42 30.03 -5.19 -7.63
N LEU A 43 29.58 -6.26 -6.99
CA LEU A 43 28.17 -6.37 -6.64
C LEU A 43 27.78 -5.22 -5.71
N ALA A 44 26.55 -4.73 -5.88
CA ALA A 44 26.07 -3.52 -5.23
C ALA A 44 26.06 -3.64 -3.70
N THR A 45 26.61 -2.64 -3.04
CA THR A 45 26.59 -2.49 -1.59
C THR A 45 25.61 -1.41 -1.16
N ILE A 46 24.96 -1.63 -0.02
CA ILE A 46 23.94 -0.73 0.53
C ILE A 46 24.35 -0.33 1.94
N GLN A 47 24.73 0.93 2.10
CA GLN A 47 25.32 1.48 3.34
C GLN A 47 24.44 2.53 4.01
N SER A 48 23.30 2.86 3.41
CA SER A 48 22.34 3.82 3.96
C SER A 48 20.91 3.47 3.54
N GLU A 49 19.93 3.95 4.30
CA GLU A 49 18.51 3.87 3.94
C GLU A 49 18.24 4.49 2.56
N GLY A 50 18.89 5.61 2.25
CA GLY A 50 18.78 6.27 0.95
C GLY A 50 19.29 5.39 -0.20
N GLU A 51 20.40 4.66 -0.02
CA GLU A 51 20.89 3.71 -1.03
C GLU A 51 19.89 2.55 -1.23
N ASP A 52 19.25 2.06 -0.16
CA ASP A 52 18.26 0.99 -0.24
C ASP A 52 17.01 1.43 -1.02
N GLN A 53 16.50 2.62 -0.71
CA GLN A 53 15.38 3.23 -1.42
C GLN A 53 15.72 3.46 -2.91
N PHE A 54 16.96 3.88 -3.21
CA PHE A 54 17.40 4.10 -4.58
C PHE A 54 17.54 2.79 -5.38
N VAL A 55 18.08 1.74 -4.77
CA VAL A 55 18.13 0.40 -5.35
C VAL A 55 16.72 -0.10 -5.68
N HIS A 56 15.75 0.17 -4.80
CA HIS A 56 14.35 -0.14 -5.05
C HIS A 56 13.79 0.65 -6.24
N PHE A 57 14.04 1.96 -6.30
CA PHE A 57 13.68 2.82 -7.44
C PHE A 57 14.16 2.25 -8.76
N LEU A 58 15.43 1.85 -8.87
CA LEU A 58 15.98 1.32 -10.12
C LEU A 58 15.30 0.03 -10.58
N LYS A 59 14.91 -0.84 -9.64
CA LYS A 59 14.16 -2.07 -9.94
C LYS A 59 12.78 -1.74 -10.50
N GLU A 60 12.04 -0.82 -9.87
CA GLU A 60 10.71 -0.43 -10.34
C GLU A 60 10.77 0.37 -11.66
N SER A 61 11.80 1.20 -11.84
CA SER A 61 12.04 2.01 -13.04
C SER A 61 12.45 1.18 -14.25
N SER A 62 12.95 -0.04 -14.04
CA SER A 62 13.36 -0.95 -15.10
C SER A 62 12.19 -1.64 -15.84
N HIS A 63 11.00 -1.63 -15.24
CA HIS A 63 9.78 -2.20 -15.84
C HIS A 63 9.01 -1.11 -16.61
N LYS A 64 8.80 -1.29 -17.94
CA LYS A 64 8.09 -0.33 -18.80
C LYS A 64 6.89 0.32 -18.09
N HIS A 65 6.94 1.64 -17.91
CA HIS A 65 5.94 2.35 -17.12
C HIS A 65 4.62 2.48 -17.86
N PRO A 66 3.48 2.31 -17.16
CA PRO A 66 2.20 2.75 -17.68
C PRO A 66 2.20 4.29 -17.74
N ALA A 67 1.98 4.88 -18.91
CA ALA A 67 1.93 6.33 -19.09
C ALA A 67 0.96 7.00 -18.10
N PHE A 68 1.35 8.10 -17.45
CA PHE A 68 0.43 8.92 -16.66
C PHE A 68 -0.80 9.25 -17.51
N LEU A 69 -2.02 9.24 -16.92
CA LEU A 69 -3.18 9.69 -17.68
C LEU A 69 -2.95 11.17 -18.05
N ASN A 70 -3.41 11.62 -19.24
CA ASN A 70 -3.18 13.00 -19.71
C ASN A 70 -3.57 14.07 -18.66
N LYS A 71 -4.56 13.81 -17.80
CA LYS A 71 -4.98 14.72 -16.72
C LYS A 71 -3.96 14.82 -15.58
N ASP A 72 -3.28 13.73 -15.25
CA ASP A 72 -2.22 13.69 -14.22
C ASP A 72 -0.96 14.38 -14.73
N GLU A 73 -0.63 14.19 -16.00
CA GLU A 73 0.48 14.89 -16.66
C GLU A 73 0.29 16.42 -16.61
N ILE A 74 -0.93 16.91 -16.86
CA ILE A 74 -1.24 18.35 -16.77
C ILE A 74 -1.06 18.85 -15.33
N ARG A 75 -1.59 18.13 -14.34
CA ARG A 75 -1.49 18.52 -12.92
C ARG A 75 -0.05 18.51 -12.40
N ILE A 76 0.72 17.48 -12.75
CA ILE A 76 2.14 17.39 -12.40
C ILE A 76 2.88 18.58 -13.00
N ASN A 77 2.67 18.88 -14.28
CA ASN A 77 3.33 20.02 -14.92
C ASN A 77 2.98 21.37 -14.27
N LEU A 78 1.79 21.53 -13.69
CA LEU A 78 1.38 22.74 -12.98
C LEU A 78 2.09 22.93 -11.62
N CYS A 79 2.56 21.85 -10.99
CA CYS A 79 3.32 21.94 -9.74
C CYS A 79 4.75 22.48 -9.95
N PHE A 80 5.30 22.32 -11.14
CA PHE A 80 6.67 22.68 -11.46
C PHE A 80 6.76 24.06 -12.11
N GLN A 81 7.32 25.00 -11.37
CA GLN A 81 7.59 26.35 -11.86
C GLN A 81 8.95 26.38 -12.55
N SER A 82 8.98 26.88 -13.79
CA SER A 82 10.23 27.10 -14.51
C SER A 82 10.98 28.24 -13.85
N ILE A 83 12.23 28.00 -13.46
CA ILE A 83 13.09 29.01 -12.87
C ILE A 83 14.20 29.34 -13.85
N GLU A 84 14.29 30.61 -14.23
CA GLU A 84 15.34 31.10 -15.13
C GLU A 84 16.55 31.62 -14.33
N ASN A 85 17.74 31.53 -14.94
CA ASN A 85 18.99 32.14 -14.45
C ASN A 85 19.50 31.68 -13.08
N THR A 86 18.83 30.70 -12.45
CA THR A 86 19.21 30.13 -11.16
C THR A 86 19.00 28.62 -11.20
N LEU A 87 19.86 27.88 -10.50
CA LEU A 87 19.82 26.42 -10.44
C LEU A 87 20.17 25.99 -9.01
N LYS A 88 19.37 25.13 -8.38
CA LYS A 88 19.70 24.53 -7.08
C LYS A 88 19.96 23.04 -7.27
N ILE A 89 21.18 22.59 -6.96
CA ILE A 89 21.55 21.18 -6.99
C ILE A 89 22.29 20.83 -5.71
N SER A 90 21.84 19.77 -5.05
CA SER A 90 22.46 19.19 -3.86
C SER A 90 23.30 17.96 -4.21
N THR A 91 24.06 17.46 -3.23
CA THR A 91 24.80 16.19 -3.35
C THR A 91 23.87 14.97 -3.40
N GLU A 92 22.62 15.10 -2.96
CA GLU A 92 21.58 14.08 -3.01
C GLU A 92 20.76 14.27 -4.29
N THR A 93 21.39 13.95 -5.42
CA THR A 93 20.78 14.05 -6.74
C THR A 93 20.76 12.68 -7.41
N ILE A 94 19.61 12.31 -7.94
CA ILE A 94 19.45 11.14 -8.81
C ILE A 94 19.58 11.59 -10.26
N ILE A 95 20.39 10.88 -11.05
CA ILE A 95 20.51 11.13 -12.50
C ILE A 95 19.83 9.99 -13.26
N LEU A 96 18.79 10.35 -14.01
CA LEU A 96 18.08 9.45 -14.92
C LEU A 96 18.52 9.70 -16.35
N ASN A 97 18.84 8.61 -17.04
CA ASN A 97 19.19 8.61 -18.46
C ASN A 97 17.97 8.19 -19.30
N ASN A 98 17.97 8.56 -20.59
CA ASN A 98 16.91 8.23 -21.56
C ASN A 98 15.54 8.84 -21.24
N ILE A 99 15.52 10.03 -20.63
CA ILE A 99 14.30 10.80 -20.35
C ILE A 99 14.05 11.79 -21.51
N PRO A 100 13.07 11.52 -22.40
CA PRO A 100 12.92 12.21 -23.67
C PRO A 100 12.22 13.57 -23.55
N SER A 101 11.69 13.95 -22.39
CA SER A 101 10.97 15.21 -22.20
C SER A 101 11.08 15.74 -20.77
N SER A 102 10.99 17.07 -20.62
CA SER A 102 10.90 17.70 -19.31
C SER A 102 9.61 17.32 -18.57
N SER A 103 8.54 17.00 -19.30
CA SER A 103 7.30 16.45 -18.70
C SER A 103 7.56 15.12 -18.00
N LEU A 104 8.25 14.18 -18.67
CA LEU A 104 8.60 12.90 -18.04
C LEU A 104 9.59 13.12 -16.89
N CYS A 105 10.54 14.05 -17.03
CA CYS A 105 11.48 14.39 -15.95
C CYS A 105 10.76 14.84 -14.66
N LYS A 106 9.74 15.71 -14.78
CA LYS A 106 8.90 16.15 -13.65
C LYS A 106 8.05 15.01 -13.07
N GLN A 107 7.52 14.16 -13.94
CA GLN A 107 6.75 12.99 -13.53
C GLN A 107 7.60 12.02 -12.69
N GLU A 108 8.85 11.79 -13.07
CA GLU A 108 9.77 10.94 -12.28
C GLU A 108 10.09 11.55 -10.90
N CYS A 109 10.20 12.89 -10.79
CA CYS A 109 10.37 13.56 -9.49
C CYS A 109 9.18 13.34 -8.56
N VAL A 110 7.96 13.48 -9.09
CA VAL A 110 6.72 13.24 -8.35
C VAL A 110 6.61 11.79 -7.94
N ARG A 111 6.98 10.88 -8.83
CA ARG A 111 6.99 9.45 -8.58
C ARG A 111 7.95 9.06 -7.46
N LEU A 112 9.18 9.58 -7.48
CA LEU A 112 10.15 9.41 -6.40
C LEU A 112 9.56 9.79 -5.04
N ARG A 113 8.76 10.86 -4.99
CA ARG A 113 8.10 11.30 -3.76
C ARG A 113 7.02 10.36 -3.29
N PHE A 114 6.13 9.96 -4.19
CA PHE A 114 4.94 9.19 -3.80
C PHE A 114 5.19 7.69 -3.66
N ASP A 115 6.00 7.11 -4.55
CA ASP A 115 6.21 5.67 -4.58
C ASP A 115 7.33 5.23 -3.62
N LEU A 116 8.27 6.13 -3.31
CA LEU A 116 9.57 5.76 -2.75
C LEU A 116 10.02 6.62 -1.56
N GLY A 117 9.24 7.63 -1.18
CA GLY A 117 9.52 8.45 0.00
C GLY A 117 10.66 9.46 -0.16
N PHE A 118 11.19 9.66 -1.37
CA PHE A 118 12.22 10.66 -1.63
C PHE A 118 11.61 12.05 -1.82
N GLU A 119 12.02 13.04 -1.01
CA GLU A 119 11.56 14.43 -1.16
C GLU A 119 12.22 15.14 -2.35
N CYS A 120 11.88 14.76 -3.58
CA CYS A 120 12.40 15.42 -4.78
C CYS A 120 11.87 16.86 -4.88
N ASN A 121 12.71 17.86 -4.70
CA ASN A 121 12.33 19.28 -4.58
C ASN A 121 12.41 20.05 -5.90
N SER A 122 13.25 19.60 -6.83
CA SER A 122 13.42 20.27 -8.12
C SER A 122 14.00 19.34 -9.17
N VAL A 123 13.78 19.64 -10.44
CA VAL A 123 14.30 18.87 -11.56
C VAL A 123 15.09 19.71 -12.55
N VAL A 124 16.08 19.09 -13.18
CA VAL A 124 16.82 19.64 -14.31
C VAL A 124 16.64 18.69 -15.48
N TRP A 125 16.03 19.16 -16.56
CA TRP A 125 15.98 18.40 -17.80
C TRP A 125 16.99 18.96 -18.81
N ILE A 126 17.83 18.07 -19.32
CA ILE A 126 18.89 18.35 -20.28
C ILE A 126 18.48 17.75 -21.62
N SER A 127 17.96 18.61 -22.49
CA SER A 127 17.29 18.20 -23.73
C SER A 127 18.20 17.52 -24.75
N ASN A 128 19.47 17.93 -24.85
CA ASN A 128 20.44 17.39 -25.80
C ASN A 128 20.97 15.99 -25.39
N GLU A 129 20.98 15.67 -24.10
CA GLU A 129 21.45 14.38 -23.57
C GLU A 129 20.30 13.40 -23.24
N ASN A 130 19.04 13.84 -23.28
CA ASN A 130 17.88 13.10 -22.75
C ASN A 130 18.10 12.65 -21.31
N GLU A 131 18.60 13.56 -20.48
CA GLU A 131 18.89 13.29 -19.08
C GLU A 131 18.04 14.15 -18.17
N CYS A 132 17.72 13.60 -17.00
CA CYS A 132 16.94 14.25 -15.98
C CYS A 132 17.65 14.12 -14.64
N LEU A 133 17.92 15.25 -13.98
CA LEU A 133 18.47 15.28 -12.63
C LEU A 133 17.34 15.59 -11.67
N LEU A 134 17.17 14.76 -10.66
CA LEU A 134 16.15 14.85 -9.63
C LEU A 134 16.84 15.22 -8.32
N ASN A 135 16.62 16.44 -7.84
CA ASN A 135 17.29 16.98 -6.66
C ASN A 135 16.46 16.74 -5.40
N ILE A 136 17.05 16.09 -4.39
CA ILE A 136 16.36 15.70 -3.14
C ILE A 136 16.75 16.64 -1.98
N GLY A 137 17.96 17.21 -1.99
CA GLY A 137 18.46 18.02 -0.88
C GLY A 137 18.16 19.54 -0.93
N ASN A 138 18.28 20.17 0.24
CA ASN A 138 17.93 21.59 0.51
C ASN A 138 19.06 22.63 0.28
N ILE A 139 20.10 22.32 -0.49
CA ILE A 139 21.27 23.21 -0.63
C ILE A 139 21.19 24.03 -1.93
N THR A 140 21.34 25.34 -1.78
CA THR A 140 21.36 26.35 -2.84
C THR A 140 22.80 26.67 -3.27
N LYS A 141 23.11 26.49 -4.55
CA LYS A 141 24.28 27.12 -5.19
C LYS A 141 23.79 27.87 -6.42
N ASN A 142 23.72 29.20 -6.36
CA ASN A 142 23.26 30.00 -7.49
C ASN A 142 24.22 29.83 -8.69
N VAL A 143 23.70 29.32 -9.80
CA VAL A 143 24.45 29.10 -11.04
C VAL A 143 23.65 29.69 -12.20
N ILE A 144 24.33 30.42 -13.08
CA ILE A 144 23.76 30.95 -14.33
C ILE A 144 23.76 29.84 -15.38
N VAL A 145 22.63 29.66 -16.06
CA VAL A 145 22.30 28.49 -16.87
C VAL A 145 22.21 28.84 -18.37
N SER A 146 22.58 27.88 -19.23
CA SER A 146 22.50 27.94 -20.71
C SER A 146 21.09 27.61 -21.25
N GLU A 147 20.74 28.04 -22.48
CA GLU A 147 19.41 27.88 -23.12
C GLU A 147 18.93 26.41 -23.27
N GLU A 148 19.84 25.43 -23.26
CA GLU A 148 19.53 24.01 -23.48
C GLU A 148 19.05 23.26 -22.21
N LEU A 149 19.11 23.93 -21.06
CA LEU A 149 18.77 23.40 -19.75
C LEU A 149 17.46 23.99 -19.26
N GLN A 150 16.56 23.13 -18.80
CA GLN A 150 15.29 23.54 -18.20
C GLN A 150 15.27 23.14 -16.73
N TYR A 151 15.28 24.14 -15.84
CA TYR A 151 15.21 23.96 -14.39
C TYR A 151 13.80 24.24 -13.88
N TYR A 152 13.28 23.35 -13.06
CA TYR A 152 11.97 23.50 -12.46
C TYR A 152 11.98 23.22 -10.96
N GLU A 153 11.38 24.09 -10.17
CA GLU A 153 11.15 23.90 -8.74
C GLU A 153 9.72 23.42 -8.50
N ASP A 154 9.55 22.46 -7.58
CA ASP A 154 8.21 22.08 -7.15
C ASP A 154 7.65 23.11 -6.17
N SER A 155 6.50 23.69 -6.53
CA SER A 155 5.81 24.72 -5.77
C SER A 155 4.57 24.22 -5.02
N CYS A 156 4.26 22.93 -5.11
CA CYS A 156 3.13 22.30 -4.45
C CYS A 156 3.43 21.86 -3.00
N PHE A 157 4.64 22.06 -2.50
CA PHE A 157 5.10 21.55 -1.21
C PHE A 157 4.78 22.46 0.00
N ASP A 158 4.53 23.77 -0.20
CA ASP A 158 4.49 24.76 0.89
C ASP A 158 3.13 25.43 1.17
N LYS A 159 2.03 25.04 0.50
CA LYS A 159 0.73 25.69 0.74
C LYS A 159 -0.14 24.88 1.70
N PRO A 160 -0.34 25.32 2.96
CA PRO A 160 -1.51 24.88 3.72
C PRO A 160 -2.76 25.23 2.92
N SER A 161 -3.70 24.29 2.92
CA SER A 161 -4.95 24.36 2.17
C SER A 161 -5.73 25.65 2.44
N GLU A 162 -5.54 26.65 1.59
CA GLU A 162 -6.54 27.68 1.32
C GLU A 162 -7.15 27.35 -0.03
N GLU A 163 -8.39 26.86 0.01
CA GLU A 163 -9.23 26.67 -1.17
C GLU A 163 -9.49 28.01 -1.86
N PRO A 164 -9.22 28.14 -3.17
CA PRO A 164 -9.95 29.06 -4.00
C PRO A 164 -11.24 28.36 -4.44
N SER A 165 -12.35 28.90 -3.97
CA SER A 165 -13.72 28.62 -4.40
C SER A 165 -13.88 28.60 -5.92
N ASP A 166 -14.69 27.65 -6.39
CA ASP A 166 -15.34 27.56 -7.71
C ASP A 166 -14.52 27.09 -8.93
N ILE A 167 -14.00 25.85 -8.86
CA ILE A 167 -13.91 24.93 -10.02
C ILE A 167 -14.28 23.52 -9.52
N PRO A 168 -15.19 22.77 -10.17
CA PRO A 168 -15.57 21.44 -9.68
C PRO A 168 -14.36 20.48 -9.73
N LEU A 169 -13.74 20.20 -8.57
CA LEU A 169 -12.80 19.09 -8.44
C LEU A 169 -13.57 17.78 -8.62
N ALA A 170 -13.10 16.92 -9.51
CA ALA A 170 -13.55 15.53 -9.56
C ALA A 170 -13.32 14.88 -8.18
N MET A 171 -14.39 14.36 -7.59
CA MET A 171 -14.34 13.68 -6.28
C MET A 171 -13.37 12.49 -6.32
N PRO A 172 -12.60 12.23 -5.25
CA PRO A 172 -11.81 11.02 -5.10
C PRO A 172 -12.68 9.77 -5.35
N VAL A 173 -12.15 8.75 -6.03
CA VAL A 173 -12.87 7.50 -6.35
C VAL A 173 -13.44 6.83 -5.08
N SER A 174 -12.75 6.96 -3.94
CA SER A 174 -13.23 6.48 -2.63
C SER A 174 -14.45 7.21 -2.06
N GLN A 175 -14.76 8.41 -2.56
CA GLN A 175 -15.96 9.18 -2.17
C GLN A 175 -17.11 9.02 -3.18
N VAL A 176 -16.85 8.39 -4.33
CA VAL A 176 -17.86 8.17 -5.38
C VAL A 176 -18.96 7.22 -4.89
N ARG A 177 -18.66 6.26 -4.00
CA ARG A 177 -19.64 5.35 -3.41
C ARG A 177 -20.84 6.09 -2.79
N ASN A 178 -20.60 7.19 -2.07
CA ASN A 178 -21.64 8.00 -1.44
C ASN A 178 -22.52 8.77 -2.44
N CYS A 179 -22.15 8.76 -3.71
CA CYS A 179 -22.93 9.30 -4.81
C CYS A 179 -23.87 8.27 -5.42
N PHE A 180 -23.89 7.03 -4.94
CA PHE A 180 -24.77 5.97 -5.40
C PHE A 180 -25.65 5.46 -4.27
N ALA A 181 -26.84 4.97 -4.61
CA ALA A 181 -27.70 4.19 -3.73
C ALA A 181 -27.51 2.71 -4.10
N LYS A 182 -27.19 1.86 -3.13
CA LYS A 182 -26.97 0.43 -3.34
C LYS A 182 -28.30 -0.33 -3.24
N THR A 183 -28.43 -1.39 -4.00
CA THR A 183 -29.49 -2.41 -3.86
C THR A 183 -28.82 -3.75 -4.10
N ARG A 184 -28.62 -4.54 -3.04
CA ARG A 184 -27.98 -5.86 -3.15
C ARG A 184 -28.89 -6.87 -3.83
N PHE A 185 -28.24 -7.91 -4.35
CA PHE A 185 -28.88 -9.05 -5.00
C PHE A 185 -29.87 -8.62 -6.07
N ALA A 186 -29.46 -7.68 -6.92
CA ALA A 186 -30.34 -7.03 -7.87
C ALA A 186 -29.64 -6.65 -9.18
N THR A 187 -30.38 -6.81 -10.28
CA THR A 187 -29.95 -6.46 -11.63
C THR A 187 -31.07 -5.79 -12.42
N LEU A 188 -30.76 -5.28 -13.63
CA LEU A 188 -31.74 -4.72 -14.56
C LEU A 188 -31.96 -5.67 -15.74
N GLN A 189 -33.18 -6.17 -15.89
CA GLN A 189 -33.54 -7.05 -16.99
C GLN A 189 -33.72 -6.29 -18.31
N GLY A 190 -33.10 -6.80 -19.39
CA GLY A 190 -33.31 -6.32 -20.76
C GLY A 190 -32.73 -4.94 -21.05
N VAL A 191 -31.69 -4.53 -20.31
CA VAL A 191 -31.00 -3.26 -20.49
C VAL A 191 -29.68 -3.50 -21.23
N VAL A 192 -29.38 -2.64 -22.20
CA VAL A 192 -28.10 -2.61 -22.91
C VAL A 192 -27.21 -1.59 -22.22
N GLY A 193 -25.99 -1.98 -21.88
CA GLY A 193 -25.01 -1.15 -21.18
C GLY A 193 -23.59 -1.40 -21.68
N LYS A 194 -22.64 -0.62 -21.18
CA LYS A 194 -21.21 -0.89 -21.38
C LYS A 194 -20.75 -1.89 -20.31
N VAL A 195 -20.04 -2.92 -20.73
CA VAL A 195 -19.53 -3.99 -19.86
C VAL A 195 -18.03 -3.82 -19.67
N TYR A 196 -17.58 -3.98 -18.44
CA TYR A 196 -16.19 -3.95 -18.03
C TYR A 196 -15.90 -5.21 -17.22
N ASP A 197 -14.85 -5.93 -17.62
CA ASP A 197 -14.40 -7.14 -16.92
C ASP A 197 -13.15 -6.85 -16.10
N ARG A 198 -12.94 -7.61 -15.02
CA ARG A 198 -11.76 -7.50 -14.13
C ARG A 198 -11.59 -6.11 -13.53
N ILE A 199 -12.69 -5.49 -13.14
CA ILE A 199 -12.77 -4.14 -12.59
C ILE A 199 -13.16 -4.19 -11.10
N SER A 200 -12.64 -3.27 -10.28
CA SER A 200 -13.09 -3.13 -8.89
C SER A 200 -14.45 -2.45 -8.83
N LEU A 201 -15.19 -2.63 -7.73
CA LEU A 201 -16.43 -1.92 -7.50
C LEU A 201 -16.23 -0.40 -7.57
N ASN A 202 -15.18 0.12 -6.92
CA ASN A 202 -14.89 1.55 -6.89
C ASN A 202 -14.60 2.11 -8.28
N ASP A 203 -13.84 1.37 -9.09
CA ASP A 203 -13.57 1.76 -10.48
C ASP A 203 -14.84 1.68 -11.32
N CYS A 204 -15.69 0.67 -11.12
CA CYS A 204 -17.01 0.56 -11.77
C CYS A 204 -17.90 1.78 -11.49
N LEU A 205 -17.98 2.20 -10.22
CA LEU A 205 -18.71 3.40 -9.83
C LEU A 205 -18.05 4.68 -10.38
N GLY A 206 -16.72 4.73 -10.41
CA GLY A 206 -15.95 5.82 -11.02
C GLY A 206 -16.21 5.97 -12.52
N GLU A 207 -16.24 4.86 -13.25
CA GLU A 207 -16.59 4.81 -14.67
C GLU A 207 -18.01 5.36 -14.88
N CYS A 208 -19.00 4.92 -14.10
CA CYS A 208 -20.35 5.49 -14.18
C CYS A 208 -20.40 6.97 -13.74
N TRP A 209 -19.61 7.39 -12.76
CA TRP A 209 -19.62 8.76 -12.28
C TRP A 209 -19.12 9.75 -13.33
N ASN A 210 -17.97 9.45 -13.94
CA ASN A 210 -17.27 10.29 -14.92
C ASN A 210 -17.87 10.21 -16.33
N CYS A 211 -18.83 9.32 -16.54
CA CYS A 211 -19.47 9.07 -17.81
C CYS A 211 -20.57 10.11 -18.11
N GLU A 212 -20.19 11.23 -18.74
CA GLU A 212 -21.10 12.32 -19.11
C GLU A 212 -21.76 12.16 -20.49
N ASP A 213 -21.08 11.47 -21.43
CA ASP A 213 -21.48 11.37 -22.85
C ASP A 213 -21.34 9.94 -23.44
N CYS A 214 -21.30 8.91 -22.59
CA CYS A 214 -21.04 7.53 -23.04
C CYS A 214 -22.16 6.87 -23.85
N PHE A 215 -23.38 7.40 -23.79
CA PHE A 215 -24.59 6.77 -24.36
C PHE A 215 -25.37 7.77 -25.21
N GLU A 216 -25.02 7.95 -26.50
CA GLU A 216 -25.76 8.84 -27.44
C GLU A 216 -26.27 10.13 -26.75
N GLU A 217 -25.35 10.88 -26.11
CA GLU A 217 -25.60 12.12 -25.36
C GLU A 217 -26.24 11.99 -23.95
N ASN A 218 -26.31 10.79 -23.39
CA ASN A 218 -26.81 10.54 -22.03
C ASN A 218 -25.69 10.11 -21.07
N LYS A 219 -25.75 10.66 -19.86
CA LYS A 219 -24.89 10.28 -18.74
C LYS A 219 -25.30 8.93 -18.14
N CYS A 220 -24.34 8.25 -17.51
CA CYS A 220 -24.64 7.04 -16.73
C CYS A 220 -25.57 7.36 -15.54
N GLN A 221 -26.50 6.45 -15.28
CA GLN A 221 -27.47 6.52 -14.17
C GLN A 221 -27.37 5.32 -13.24
N THR A 222 -26.98 4.15 -13.74
CA THR A 222 -26.90 2.92 -12.95
C THR A 222 -25.65 2.13 -13.30
N ALA A 223 -24.99 1.59 -12.28
CA ALA A 223 -23.95 0.58 -12.40
C ALA A 223 -24.44 -0.73 -11.75
N ILE A 224 -24.10 -1.86 -12.34
CA ILE A 224 -24.40 -3.20 -11.82
C ILE A 224 -23.06 -3.90 -11.67
N TYR A 225 -22.77 -4.40 -10.48
CA TYR A 225 -21.49 -5.03 -10.19
C TYR A 225 -21.70 -6.48 -9.76
N TYR A 226 -20.98 -7.39 -10.40
CA TYR A 226 -20.93 -8.81 -10.09
C TYR A 226 -19.66 -9.06 -9.29
N GLU A 227 -19.81 -9.29 -7.98
CA GLU A 227 -18.69 -9.32 -7.03
C GLU A 227 -17.74 -10.49 -7.31
N GLU A 228 -18.26 -11.70 -7.54
CA GLU A 228 -17.43 -12.89 -7.81
C GLU A 228 -16.68 -12.83 -9.14
N ASP A 229 -17.33 -12.28 -10.17
CA ASP A 229 -16.76 -12.19 -11.52
C ASP A 229 -15.87 -10.94 -11.72
N ALA A 230 -15.87 -10.03 -10.73
CA ALA A 230 -15.29 -8.69 -10.85
C ALA A 230 -15.70 -7.99 -12.16
N MET A 231 -17.00 -8.06 -12.48
CA MET A 231 -17.59 -7.55 -13.71
C MET A 231 -18.54 -6.39 -13.41
N CYS A 232 -18.52 -5.36 -14.25
CA CYS A 232 -19.33 -4.16 -14.12
C CYS A 232 -20.13 -3.92 -15.40
N ILE A 233 -21.39 -3.54 -15.24
CA ILE A 233 -22.24 -3.07 -16.34
C ILE A 233 -22.74 -1.68 -15.97
N ILE A 234 -22.40 -0.67 -16.78
CA ILE A 234 -22.92 0.69 -16.60
C ILE A 234 -23.97 1.01 -17.68
N THR A 235 -24.98 1.79 -17.32
CA THR A 235 -26.09 2.15 -18.22
C THR A 235 -26.67 3.53 -17.89
N ASN A 236 -27.30 4.16 -18.87
CA ASN A 236 -28.05 5.42 -18.72
C ASN A 236 -29.49 5.21 -18.20
N VAL A 237 -29.92 3.98 -17.97
CA VAL A 237 -31.25 3.67 -17.44
C VAL A 237 -31.27 3.82 -15.92
N SER A 238 -32.25 4.54 -15.38
CA SER A 238 -32.47 4.67 -13.93
C SER A 238 -33.40 3.58 -13.42
N ALA A 239 -32.95 2.86 -12.38
CA ALA A 239 -33.73 1.82 -11.70
C ALA A 239 -35.04 2.35 -11.09
N LYS A 240 -35.09 3.63 -10.68
CA LYS A 240 -36.33 4.28 -10.20
C LYS A 240 -37.41 4.45 -11.27
N ILE A 241 -37.01 4.68 -12.52
CA ILE A 241 -37.96 4.85 -13.64
C ILE A 241 -38.46 3.48 -14.13
N THR A 242 -37.62 2.45 -14.01
CA THR A 242 -37.92 1.07 -14.47
C THR A 242 -38.01 0.08 -13.31
N ARG A 243 -38.71 0.41 -12.21
CA ARG A 243 -38.82 -0.46 -11.02
C ARG A 243 -39.30 -1.88 -11.34
N GLU A 244 -40.16 -2.03 -12.37
CA GLU A 244 -40.66 -3.33 -12.85
C GLU A 244 -39.58 -4.21 -13.51
N ARG A 245 -38.41 -3.66 -13.83
CA ARG A 245 -37.27 -4.36 -14.45
C ARG A 245 -36.13 -4.67 -13.48
N VAL A 246 -36.24 -4.22 -12.22
CA VAL A 246 -35.29 -4.60 -11.17
C VAL A 246 -35.67 -6.01 -10.71
N VAL A 247 -34.78 -6.97 -10.95
CA VAL A 247 -35.00 -8.38 -10.62
C VAL A 247 -33.98 -8.80 -9.58
N LYS A 248 -34.39 -9.67 -8.64
CA LYS A 248 -33.46 -10.26 -7.68
C LYS A 248 -32.48 -11.19 -8.39
N GLU A 249 -31.19 -11.01 -8.11
CA GLU A 249 -30.10 -11.83 -8.63
C GLU A 249 -28.96 -11.91 -7.61
N ASP A 250 -28.67 -13.10 -7.10
CA ASP A 250 -27.82 -13.30 -5.90
C ASP A 250 -26.34 -12.92 -6.11
N MET A 251 -25.89 -12.76 -7.35
CA MET A 251 -24.48 -12.52 -7.69
C MET A 251 -24.16 -11.06 -8.01
N SER A 252 -25.17 -10.18 -8.03
CA SER A 252 -25.02 -8.80 -8.48
C SER A 252 -25.59 -7.79 -7.49
N SER A 253 -24.96 -6.62 -7.45
CA SER A 253 -25.44 -5.45 -6.72
C SER A 253 -25.66 -4.30 -7.69
N LEU A 254 -26.80 -3.63 -7.53
CA LEU A 254 -27.18 -2.47 -8.32
C LEU A 254 -26.82 -1.18 -7.56
N TYR A 255 -26.24 -0.22 -8.28
CA TYR A 255 -25.80 1.07 -7.76
C TYR A 255 -26.42 2.18 -8.62
N GLU A 256 -27.39 2.91 -8.06
CA GLU A 256 -28.08 3.99 -8.76
C GLU A 256 -27.49 5.36 -8.40
N LYS A 257 -27.11 6.14 -9.40
CA LYS A 257 -26.54 7.47 -9.23
C LYS A 257 -27.53 8.39 -8.54
N ARG A 258 -27.11 9.00 -7.44
CA ARG A 258 -27.86 10.03 -6.71
C ARG A 258 -27.74 11.36 -7.46
N VAL A 259 -28.74 12.21 -7.27
CA VAL A 259 -28.70 13.59 -7.79
C VAL A 259 -27.61 14.40 -7.09
N LYS A 260 -27.33 14.09 -5.83
CA LYS A 260 -26.26 14.68 -5.02
C LYS A 260 -25.57 13.58 -4.21
N CYS A 261 -24.26 13.68 -4.07
CA CYS A 261 -23.50 12.84 -3.16
C CYS A 261 -23.83 13.20 -1.71
N LEU A 262 -23.75 12.21 -0.83
CA LEU A 262 -23.98 12.40 0.61
C LEU A 262 -22.63 12.46 1.33
N GLU A 263 -22.36 13.54 2.07
CA GLU A 263 -21.05 13.71 2.74
C GLU A 263 -20.85 12.73 3.89
N ASN A 264 -21.92 12.30 4.57
CA ASN A 264 -21.90 11.33 5.67
C ASN A 264 -23.08 10.34 5.53
N ASN A 265 -22.92 9.31 4.71
CA ASN A 265 -23.96 8.30 4.52
C ASN A 265 -23.61 7.00 5.25
N CYS A 266 -24.04 6.89 6.51
CA CYS A 266 -23.78 5.68 7.29
C CYS A 266 -24.60 4.47 6.82
N GLU A 267 -25.76 4.70 6.20
CA GLU A 267 -26.71 3.64 5.83
C GLU A 267 -26.14 2.71 4.77
N ASP A 268 -25.29 3.24 3.87
CA ASP A 268 -24.68 2.50 2.77
C ASP A 268 -23.26 1.97 3.08
N LEU A 269 -22.78 2.09 4.33
CA LEU A 269 -21.45 1.63 4.75
C LEU A 269 -21.34 0.11 4.76
N GLU A 270 -20.36 -0.43 4.06
CA GLU A 270 -20.00 -1.84 4.18
C GLU A 270 -19.11 -2.05 5.40
N VAL A 271 -19.69 -2.68 6.42
CA VAL A 271 -19.03 -2.91 7.70
C VAL A 271 -18.63 -4.38 7.82
N HIS A 272 -17.36 -4.63 8.10
CA HIS A 272 -16.85 -5.95 8.44
C HIS A 272 -16.49 -6.02 9.92
N LEU A 273 -17.24 -6.84 10.66
CA LEU A 273 -17.01 -7.12 12.07
C LEU A 273 -16.18 -8.40 12.19
N VAL A 274 -15.00 -8.32 12.80
CA VAL A 274 -14.13 -9.48 12.91
C VAL A 274 -13.80 -9.79 14.35
N PHE A 275 -14.27 -10.94 14.79
CA PHE A 275 -14.18 -11.39 16.17
C PHE A 275 -13.01 -12.37 16.34
N GLY A 276 -12.01 -12.00 17.13
CA GLY A 276 -11.02 -12.92 17.67
C GLY A 276 -11.49 -13.36 19.06
N ILE A 277 -11.76 -14.65 19.25
CA ILE A 277 -12.38 -15.16 20.47
C ILE A 277 -11.42 -16.06 21.21
N ASP A 278 -11.13 -15.72 22.46
CA ASP A 278 -10.41 -16.59 23.37
C ASP A 278 -11.21 -17.89 23.61
N PRO A 279 -10.60 -19.07 23.42
CA PRO A 279 -11.23 -20.35 23.73
C PRO A 279 -11.83 -20.44 25.13
N ALA A 280 -11.27 -19.73 26.12
CA ALA A 280 -11.76 -19.73 27.50
C ALA A 280 -13.17 -19.11 27.60
N VAL A 281 -13.46 -18.08 26.81
CA VAL A 281 -14.72 -17.31 26.92
C VAL A 281 -15.73 -17.67 25.84
N TYR A 282 -15.34 -18.41 24.80
CA TYR A 282 -16.21 -18.75 23.66
C TYR A 282 -17.54 -19.40 24.06
N ASN A 283 -17.51 -20.34 25.00
CA ASN A 283 -18.71 -21.07 25.42
C ASN A 283 -19.59 -20.29 26.42
N GLU A 284 -19.14 -19.12 26.86
CA GLU A 284 -19.94 -18.30 27.75
C GLU A 284 -21.15 -17.70 27.03
N THR A 285 -22.30 -17.74 27.69
CA THR A 285 -23.54 -17.14 27.14
C THR A 285 -23.36 -15.65 26.89
N ILE A 286 -22.57 -14.99 27.74
CA ILE A 286 -22.30 -13.55 27.63
C ILE A 286 -21.51 -13.21 26.35
N THR A 287 -20.52 -14.02 25.96
CA THR A 287 -19.73 -13.85 24.72
C THR A 287 -20.62 -13.83 23.48
N LYS A 288 -21.55 -14.78 23.39
CA LYS A 288 -22.52 -14.84 22.29
C LYS A 288 -23.47 -13.63 22.31
N GLN A 289 -23.93 -13.22 23.50
CA GLN A 289 -24.78 -12.02 23.64
C GLN A 289 -24.06 -10.74 23.21
N ILE A 290 -22.77 -10.60 23.51
CA ILE A 290 -21.97 -9.45 23.09
C ILE A 290 -21.88 -9.38 21.57
N MET A 291 -21.54 -10.49 20.92
CA MET A 291 -21.47 -10.55 19.45
C MET A 291 -22.82 -10.18 18.82
N ILE A 292 -23.93 -10.73 19.35
CA ILE A 292 -25.29 -10.44 18.86
C ILE A 292 -25.65 -8.97 19.04
N GLU A 293 -25.37 -8.36 20.20
CA GLU A 293 -25.73 -6.96 20.44
C GLU A 293 -24.90 -6.00 19.58
N ILE A 294 -23.61 -6.30 19.38
CA ILE A 294 -22.75 -5.52 18.48
C ILE A 294 -23.31 -5.62 17.06
N PHE A 295 -23.54 -6.83 16.54
CA PHE A 295 -24.13 -7.03 15.23
C PHE A 295 -25.46 -6.28 15.09
N SER A 296 -26.41 -6.49 16.01
CA SER A 296 -27.73 -5.86 16.00
C SER A 296 -27.65 -4.33 16.03
N SER A 297 -26.76 -3.77 16.85
CA SER A 297 -26.58 -2.32 16.95
C SER A 297 -25.97 -1.72 15.68
N VAL A 298 -25.06 -2.43 15.01
CA VAL A 298 -24.50 -2.02 13.73
C VAL A 298 -25.51 -2.19 12.59
N SER A 299 -26.27 -3.29 12.58
CA SER A 299 -27.31 -3.56 11.59
C SER A 299 -28.46 -2.55 11.61
N ARG A 300 -28.63 -1.80 12.71
CA ARG A 300 -29.56 -0.66 12.79
C ARG A 300 -29.04 0.59 12.08
N ILE A 301 -27.74 0.67 11.85
CA ILE A 301 -27.08 1.79 11.15
C ILE A 301 -26.97 1.49 9.67
N THR A 302 -26.53 0.28 9.31
CA THR A 302 -26.40 -0.18 7.93
C THR A 302 -26.83 -1.63 7.78
N GLU A 303 -27.49 -1.96 6.68
CA GLU A 303 -27.83 -3.35 6.35
C GLU A 303 -26.63 -4.13 5.79
N PHE A 304 -25.50 -3.47 5.48
CA PHE A 304 -24.36 -4.06 4.80
C PHE A 304 -23.28 -4.56 5.76
N VAL A 305 -23.65 -5.50 6.64
CA VAL A 305 -22.74 -6.06 7.67
C VAL A 305 -22.24 -7.45 7.28
N ARG A 306 -20.93 -7.64 7.34
CA ARG A 306 -20.25 -8.94 7.22
C ARG A 306 -19.64 -9.33 8.56
N VAL A 307 -19.59 -10.63 8.86
CA VAL A 307 -18.98 -11.11 10.09
C VAL A 307 -18.02 -12.27 9.83
N THR A 308 -16.82 -12.14 10.38
CA THR A 308 -15.85 -13.23 10.51
C THR A 308 -15.62 -13.49 12.00
N ALA A 309 -15.52 -14.75 12.40
CA ALA A 309 -15.18 -15.12 13.77
C ALA A 309 -14.12 -16.22 13.78
N VAL A 310 -13.08 -16.01 14.57
CA VAL A 310 -11.90 -16.86 14.67
C VAL A 310 -11.68 -17.23 16.13
N LEU A 311 -11.49 -18.52 16.38
CA LEU A 311 -11.09 -19.02 17.69
C LEU A 311 -9.57 -18.92 17.83
N LEU A 312 -9.10 -18.23 18.87
CA LEU A 312 -7.68 -17.92 19.09
C LEU A 312 -7.00 -19.02 19.92
N SER A 313 -6.74 -20.16 19.29
CA SER A 313 -5.94 -21.26 19.87
C SER A 313 -4.55 -21.31 19.25
N SER A 314 -3.72 -22.31 19.62
CA SER A 314 -2.40 -22.54 19.02
C SER A 314 -2.42 -22.76 17.49
N SER A 315 -3.60 -22.97 16.91
CA SER A 315 -3.85 -23.03 15.48
C SER A 315 -5.22 -22.39 15.24
N PRO A 316 -5.28 -21.07 14.99
CA PRO A 316 -6.53 -20.35 14.86
C PRO A 316 -7.47 -21.02 13.87
N SER A 317 -8.73 -21.17 14.26
CA SER A 317 -9.73 -21.82 13.43
C SER A 317 -10.91 -20.89 13.17
N ASN A 318 -11.28 -20.75 11.89
CA ASN A 318 -12.46 -20.00 11.50
C ASN A 318 -13.69 -20.72 12.04
N LEU A 319 -14.44 -20.06 12.91
CA LEU A 319 -15.78 -20.48 13.31
C LEU A 319 -16.75 -20.27 12.15
N PHE A 320 -16.59 -19.14 11.46
CA PHE A 320 -17.22 -18.81 10.19
C PHE A 320 -16.49 -17.60 9.59
N ASP A 321 -16.50 -17.51 8.27
CA ASP A 321 -15.75 -16.50 7.55
C ASP A 321 -16.63 -15.81 6.50
N ASP A 322 -16.53 -14.48 6.48
CA ASP A 322 -17.15 -13.53 5.55
C ASP A 322 -18.62 -13.83 5.21
N LEU A 323 -19.42 -14.13 6.23
CA LEU A 323 -20.84 -14.39 6.06
C LEU A 323 -21.66 -13.10 6.21
N GLN A 324 -22.55 -12.88 5.25
CA GLN A 324 -23.62 -11.88 5.34
C GLN A 324 -24.83 -12.51 6.01
N TYR A 325 -25.46 -11.77 6.92
CA TYR A 325 -26.66 -12.20 7.64
C TYR A 325 -27.78 -11.20 7.36
N GLU A 326 -28.95 -11.69 6.93
CA GLU A 326 -30.07 -10.81 6.58
C GLU A 326 -30.67 -10.12 7.80
N ASN A 327 -30.63 -10.78 8.97
CA ASN A 327 -31.17 -10.27 10.20
C ASN A 327 -30.52 -10.90 11.45
N GLU A 328 -30.80 -10.33 12.62
CA GLU A 328 -30.28 -10.77 13.92
C GLU A 328 -30.59 -12.24 14.23
N ASN A 329 -31.76 -12.75 13.83
CA ASN A 329 -32.15 -14.13 14.11
C ASN A 329 -31.28 -15.13 13.33
N ASP A 330 -30.94 -14.81 12.09
CA ASP A 330 -30.07 -15.65 11.26
C ASP A 330 -28.66 -15.72 11.86
N PHE A 331 -28.14 -14.57 12.28
CA PHE A 331 -26.84 -14.48 12.95
C PHE A 331 -26.84 -15.29 14.26
N LYS A 332 -27.88 -15.11 15.08
CA LYS A 332 -28.07 -15.85 16.33
C LYS A 332 -28.15 -17.36 16.09
N PHE A 333 -28.96 -17.80 15.12
CA PHE A 333 -29.09 -19.21 14.78
C PHE A 333 -27.76 -19.82 14.34
N LYS A 334 -26.96 -19.07 13.57
CA LYS A 334 -25.61 -19.50 13.19
C LYS A 334 -24.71 -19.67 14.42
N LEU A 335 -24.67 -18.69 15.32
CA LEU A 335 -23.87 -18.76 16.56
C LEU A 335 -24.28 -19.92 17.49
N GLU A 336 -25.56 -20.27 17.51
CA GLU A 336 -26.09 -21.37 18.33
C GLU A 336 -25.80 -22.76 17.74
N THR A 337 -25.64 -22.85 16.42
CA THR A 337 -25.44 -24.14 15.72
C THR A 337 -23.97 -24.54 15.54
N LEU A 338 -23.02 -23.65 15.88
CA LEU A 338 -21.59 -23.93 15.81
C LEU A 338 -21.17 -24.95 16.86
N LYS A 339 -20.55 -26.03 16.40
CA LYS A 339 -19.92 -27.04 17.26
C LYS A 339 -18.42 -26.82 17.22
N VAL A 340 -17.83 -26.56 18.39
CA VAL A 340 -16.39 -26.28 18.52
C VAL A 340 -15.78 -27.31 19.47
N SER A 341 -14.71 -27.97 19.02
CA SER A 341 -13.80 -28.75 19.85
C SER A 341 -12.51 -27.95 19.98
N ALA A 342 -12.26 -27.35 21.15
CA ALA A 342 -11.04 -26.60 21.38
C ALA A 342 -9.91 -27.56 21.80
N ASP A 343 -9.04 -27.92 20.87
CA ASP A 343 -7.81 -28.65 21.16
C ASP A 343 -6.69 -27.64 21.45
N SER A 344 -6.44 -27.42 22.74
CA SER A 344 -5.39 -26.59 23.34
C SER A 344 -5.57 -25.06 23.29
N SER A 345 -5.36 -24.41 24.44
CA SER A 345 -5.76 -23.04 24.77
C SER A 345 -4.58 -22.05 24.76
N ASP A 346 -3.72 -22.09 23.74
CA ASP A 346 -2.66 -21.08 23.60
C ASP A 346 -3.19 -19.83 22.90
N PHE A 347 -3.86 -18.98 23.67
CA PHE A 347 -4.42 -17.70 23.22
C PHE A 347 -3.36 -16.75 22.67
N GLU A 348 -2.16 -16.74 23.27
CA GLU A 348 -1.10 -15.80 22.91
C GLU A 348 -0.58 -16.09 21.49
N ALA A 349 -0.26 -17.36 21.21
CA ALA A 349 0.15 -17.79 19.87
C ALA A 349 -0.96 -17.56 18.84
N GLY A 350 -2.21 -17.89 19.19
CA GLY A 350 -3.35 -17.71 18.30
C GLY A 350 -3.67 -16.26 17.96
N LEU A 351 -3.53 -15.36 18.94
CA LEU A 351 -3.71 -13.92 18.74
C LEU A 351 -2.65 -13.36 17.78
N ILE A 352 -1.39 -13.76 17.91
CA ILE A 352 -0.31 -13.31 17.01
C ILE A 352 -0.59 -13.74 15.57
N GLU A 353 -0.91 -15.02 15.36
CA GLU A 353 -1.21 -15.56 14.02
C GLU A 353 -2.47 -14.92 13.42
N PHE A 354 -3.52 -14.72 14.22
CA PHE A 354 -4.73 -14.01 13.82
C PHE A 354 -4.41 -12.58 13.38
N LEU A 355 -3.68 -11.81 14.19
CA LEU A 355 -3.33 -10.42 13.88
C LEU A 355 -2.46 -10.32 12.62
N ASN A 356 -1.50 -11.21 12.41
CA ASN A 356 -0.71 -11.26 11.18
C ASN A 356 -1.57 -11.58 9.95
N GLY A 357 -2.49 -12.55 10.07
CA GLY A 357 -3.40 -12.91 8.98
C GLY A 357 -4.39 -11.80 8.63
N VAL A 358 -4.86 -11.05 9.63
CA VAL A 358 -5.74 -9.89 9.46
C VAL A 358 -5.08 -8.78 8.61
N ASP A 359 -3.79 -8.51 8.82
CA ASP A 359 -3.05 -7.50 8.03
C ASP A 359 -2.85 -7.96 6.57
N GLU A 360 -2.59 -9.25 6.35
CA GLU A 360 -2.39 -9.80 5.01
C GLU A 360 -3.69 -9.94 4.19
N HIS A 361 -4.82 -10.31 4.82
CA HIS A 361 -6.05 -10.64 4.09
C HIS A 361 -6.87 -9.39 3.70
N TRP A 362 -6.99 -8.39 4.57
CA TRP A 362 -7.91 -7.25 4.33
C TRP A 362 -7.25 -6.02 3.71
N THR A 363 -5.98 -6.14 3.33
CA THR A 363 -5.35 -5.21 2.38
C THR A 363 -5.82 -5.43 0.94
N THR A 364 -6.76 -6.37 0.70
CA THR A 364 -7.14 -6.82 -0.65
C THR A 364 -8.63 -6.74 -1.02
N THR A 365 -9.54 -6.46 -0.08
CA THR A 365 -11.00 -6.37 -0.35
C THR A 365 -11.45 -4.93 -0.63
N ASP A 366 -11.82 -4.65 -1.88
CA ASP A 366 -12.17 -3.31 -2.39
C ASP A 366 -13.60 -2.84 -2.05
N ASP A 367 -14.38 -3.69 -1.41
CA ASP A 367 -15.82 -3.56 -1.15
C ASP A 367 -16.17 -3.20 0.30
N VAL A 368 -15.22 -3.26 1.25
CA VAL A 368 -15.43 -2.93 2.67
C VAL A 368 -15.00 -1.48 2.99
N ASP A 369 -15.90 -0.71 3.62
CA ASP A 369 -15.67 0.69 4.00
C ASP A 369 -15.10 0.82 5.42
N VAL A 370 -15.56 -0.02 6.34
CA VAL A 370 -15.15 -0.01 7.76
C VAL A 370 -14.88 -1.44 8.24
N THR A 371 -13.69 -1.68 8.78
CA THR A 371 -13.34 -2.95 9.40
C THR A 371 -13.03 -2.75 10.88
N TRP A 372 -13.70 -3.52 11.74
CA TRP A 372 -13.47 -3.54 13.18
C TRP A 372 -12.95 -4.89 13.61
N VAL A 373 -11.85 -4.87 14.37
CA VAL A 373 -11.27 -6.07 14.97
C VAL A 373 -11.61 -6.07 16.44
N LEU A 374 -12.34 -7.08 16.90
CA LEU A 374 -12.84 -7.18 18.27
C LEU A 374 -12.30 -8.46 18.91
N VAL A 375 -11.41 -8.32 19.88
CA VAL A 375 -10.81 -9.45 20.61
C VAL A 375 -11.54 -9.64 21.94
N LEU A 376 -12.13 -10.81 22.17
CA LEU A 376 -12.84 -11.17 23.40
C LEU A 376 -11.96 -12.12 24.23
N THR A 377 -11.65 -11.76 25.48
CA THR A 377 -10.78 -12.56 26.37
C THR A 377 -11.11 -12.35 27.84
N ASP A 378 -10.79 -13.34 28.68
CA ASP A 378 -10.84 -13.25 30.16
C ASP A 378 -9.51 -12.75 30.76
N THR A 379 -8.51 -12.45 29.92
CA THR A 379 -7.15 -12.00 30.29
C THR A 379 -6.29 -13.01 31.05
N ALA A 380 -6.72 -14.28 31.13
CA ALA A 380 -6.02 -15.33 31.87
C ALA A 380 -4.85 -15.98 31.10
N PHE A 381 -4.11 -15.21 30.29
CA PHE A 381 -2.96 -15.68 29.50
C PHE A 381 -1.61 -15.23 30.07
N GLN A 382 -0.53 -15.95 29.73
CA GLN A 382 0.84 -15.57 30.09
C GLN A 382 1.31 -14.45 29.15
N SER A 383 1.84 -13.36 29.68
CA SER A 383 2.21 -12.19 28.87
C SER A 383 3.70 -12.19 28.51
N ARG A 384 4.04 -12.27 27.22
CA ARG A 384 5.37 -11.90 26.70
C ARG A 384 5.32 -10.46 26.17
N LEU A 385 5.62 -9.51 27.06
CA LEU A 385 5.51 -8.05 26.85
C LEU A 385 6.17 -7.49 25.58
N GLY A 386 7.15 -8.18 24.98
CA GLY A 386 7.93 -7.67 23.84
C GLY A 386 7.28 -7.83 22.46
N LEU A 387 6.41 -8.84 22.25
CA LEU A 387 5.91 -9.21 20.91
C LEU A 387 4.69 -8.39 20.47
N PHE A 388 3.90 -7.87 21.41
CA PHE A 388 2.67 -7.14 21.13
C PHE A 388 2.87 -5.66 20.79
N LEU A 389 3.99 -5.06 21.19
CA LEU A 389 4.30 -3.66 20.90
C LEU A 389 4.61 -3.45 19.41
N ASP A 390 5.31 -4.40 18.77
CA ASP A 390 5.63 -4.35 17.33
C ASP A 390 4.37 -4.57 16.47
N LEU A 391 3.43 -5.41 16.91
CA LEU A 391 2.16 -5.64 16.23
C LEU A 391 1.27 -4.38 16.25
N LYS A 392 1.25 -3.62 17.35
CA LYS A 392 0.45 -2.37 17.46
C LYS A 392 0.85 -1.29 16.48
N GLU A 393 2.13 -1.19 16.11
CA GLU A 393 2.62 -0.23 15.11
C GLU A 393 1.99 -0.49 13.72
N GLY A 394 1.70 -1.75 13.38
CA GLY A 394 1.01 -2.15 12.14
C GLY A 394 -0.48 -1.82 12.11
N PHE A 395 -1.16 -1.88 13.26
CA PHE A 395 -2.61 -1.64 13.39
C PHE A 395 -3.03 -0.16 13.37
N ARG A 396 -2.14 0.78 13.00
CA ARG A 396 -2.51 2.20 12.77
C ARG A 396 -3.60 2.39 11.70
N ARG A 397 -3.93 1.34 10.93
CA ARG A 397 -4.96 1.34 9.88
C ARG A 397 -6.37 0.99 10.37
N PHE A 398 -6.55 0.15 11.39
CA PHE A 398 -7.88 -0.33 11.81
C PHE A 398 -8.07 -0.23 13.34
N PRO A 399 -9.27 0.10 13.85
CA PRO A 399 -9.52 0.01 15.27
C PRO A 399 -9.48 -1.45 15.74
N LEU A 400 -8.57 -1.73 16.67
CA LEU A 400 -8.46 -2.98 17.39
C LEU A 400 -9.02 -2.77 18.79
N PHE A 401 -10.17 -3.40 19.05
CA PHE A 401 -10.87 -3.38 20.32
C PHE A 401 -10.49 -4.60 21.16
N SER A 402 -10.20 -4.36 22.44
CA SER A 402 -10.09 -5.44 23.43
C SER A 402 -11.33 -5.42 24.33
N ILE A 403 -11.99 -6.56 24.42
CA ILE A 403 -13.27 -6.74 25.11
C ILE A 403 -13.05 -7.76 26.22
N GLY A 404 -13.01 -7.28 27.46
CA GLY A 404 -12.79 -8.13 28.63
C GLY A 404 -14.07 -8.82 29.09
N VAL A 405 -14.08 -10.15 29.11
CA VAL A 405 -15.23 -10.97 29.51
C VAL A 405 -14.97 -11.60 30.88
N GLY A 406 -15.82 -11.29 31.87
CA GLY A 406 -15.73 -11.82 33.23
C GLY A 406 -15.42 -10.76 34.29
N GLU A 407 -15.22 -11.19 35.54
CA GLU A 407 -15.08 -10.29 36.70
C GLU A 407 -13.62 -10.00 37.10
N ASN A 408 -12.68 -10.91 36.81
CA ASN A 408 -11.28 -10.84 37.25
C ASN A 408 -10.35 -10.48 36.08
N LEU A 409 -10.52 -9.29 35.51
CA LEU A 409 -9.80 -8.84 34.32
C LEU A 409 -8.52 -8.07 34.67
N ASP A 410 -7.45 -8.36 33.96
CA ASP A 410 -6.19 -7.62 33.99
C ASP A 410 -6.20 -6.51 32.92
N PHE A 411 -6.30 -5.26 33.37
CA PHE A 411 -6.43 -4.11 32.49
C PHE A 411 -5.15 -3.84 31.68
N GLU A 412 -3.97 -4.14 32.22
CA GLU A 412 -2.71 -3.96 31.48
C GLU A 412 -2.66 -4.90 30.27
N LYS A 413 -3.19 -6.12 30.41
CA LYS A 413 -3.29 -7.08 29.31
C LYS A 413 -4.32 -6.68 28.25
N LEU A 414 -5.43 -6.08 28.64
CA LEU A 414 -6.40 -5.53 27.68
C LEU A 414 -5.79 -4.36 26.91
N GLU A 415 -5.02 -3.51 27.59
CA GLU A 415 -4.29 -2.42 26.96
C GLU A 415 -3.23 -2.96 26.00
N MET A 416 -2.56 -4.07 26.29
CA MET A 416 -1.61 -4.72 25.37
C MET A 416 -2.26 -5.17 24.05
N ILE A 417 -3.56 -5.42 24.00
CA ILE A 417 -4.27 -5.86 22.79
C ILE A 417 -4.85 -4.67 22.04
N ALA A 418 -5.51 -3.73 22.72
CA ALA A 418 -6.20 -2.62 22.04
C ALA A 418 -5.24 -1.65 21.33
N SER A 419 -5.68 -1.08 20.21
CA SER A 419 -4.92 -0.05 19.49
C SER A 419 -4.93 1.33 20.17
N SER A 420 -5.87 1.57 21.08
CA SER A 420 -5.97 2.78 21.90
C SER A 420 -6.69 2.44 23.20
N VAL A 421 -6.42 3.22 24.26
CA VAL A 421 -7.17 3.17 25.53
C VAL A 421 -8.68 3.36 25.34
N ASP A 422 -9.09 4.14 24.34
CA ASP A 422 -10.50 4.36 23.99
C ASP A 422 -11.17 3.13 23.35
N ASN A 423 -10.37 2.12 22.96
CA ASN A 423 -10.84 0.88 22.34
C ASN A 423 -10.84 -0.30 23.34
N ILE A 424 -10.54 -0.04 24.61
CA ILE A 424 -10.68 -1.02 25.68
C ILE A 424 -12.14 -0.97 26.17
N VAL A 425 -12.81 -2.11 26.15
CA VAL A 425 -14.20 -2.25 26.59
C VAL A 425 -14.26 -3.25 27.73
N HIS A 426 -14.61 -2.76 28.91
CA HIS A 426 -14.89 -3.58 30.08
C HIS A 426 -16.37 -3.89 30.18
N ILE A 427 -16.72 -5.15 30.44
CA ILE A 427 -18.11 -5.61 30.37
C ILE A 427 -18.72 -5.65 31.77
N GLN A 428 -19.83 -4.95 31.93
CA GLN A 428 -20.80 -5.20 33.02
C GLN A 428 -22.19 -5.56 32.47
N ASP A 429 -22.51 -5.15 31.23
CA ASP A 429 -23.77 -5.43 30.54
C ASP A 429 -23.57 -5.43 29.00
N PRO A 430 -23.86 -6.54 28.29
CA PRO A 430 -23.74 -6.64 26.83
C PRO A 430 -24.57 -5.58 26.06
N VAL A 431 -25.76 -5.21 26.56
CA VAL A 431 -26.68 -4.27 25.88
C VAL A 431 -26.05 -2.88 25.76
N THR A 432 -25.22 -2.51 26.72
CA THR A 432 -24.57 -1.20 26.76
C THR A 432 -23.43 -1.10 25.73
N ILE A 433 -22.81 -2.23 25.35
CA ILE A 433 -21.67 -2.27 24.42
C ILE A 433 -22.07 -1.87 23.00
N GLY A 434 -23.11 -2.52 22.44
CA GLY A 434 -23.55 -2.22 21.07
C GLY A 434 -23.96 -0.75 20.92
N LYS A 435 -24.66 -0.20 21.93
CA LYS A 435 -25.08 1.22 21.96
C LYS A 435 -23.91 2.19 22.10
N ALA A 436 -22.86 1.83 22.84
CA ALA A 436 -21.68 2.68 23.01
C ALA A 436 -20.78 2.64 21.77
N LEU A 437 -20.62 1.46 21.16
CA LEU A 437 -19.74 1.28 20.02
C LEU A 437 -20.38 1.74 18.72
N ALA A 438 -21.58 1.26 18.37
CA ALA A 438 -22.16 1.46 17.03
C ALA A 438 -22.15 2.92 16.51
N PRO A 439 -22.44 3.96 17.32
CA PRO A 439 -22.36 5.36 16.85
C PRO A 439 -20.96 5.79 16.38
N ARG A 440 -19.90 5.10 16.82
CA ARG A 440 -18.52 5.35 16.41
C ARG A 440 -18.27 4.97 14.95
N ILE A 441 -19.05 4.04 14.37
CA ILE A 441 -18.94 3.64 12.96
C ILE A 441 -19.14 4.84 12.03
N CYS A 442 -20.17 5.65 12.31
CA CYS A 442 -20.50 6.83 11.51
C CYS A 442 -19.44 7.95 11.54
N HIS A 443 -18.66 8.02 12.61
CA HIS A 443 -17.69 9.10 12.84
C HIS A 443 -16.25 8.64 12.61
N GLN A 444 -16.09 7.35 12.35
CA GLN A 444 -14.81 6.82 11.96
C GLN A 444 -14.48 7.39 10.60
N LYS A 445 -13.34 8.10 10.51
CA LYS A 445 -12.85 8.54 9.21
C LYS A 445 -12.79 7.28 8.34
N PRO A 446 -13.48 7.25 7.18
CA PRO A 446 -13.28 6.15 6.24
C PRO A 446 -11.78 6.02 6.07
N LEU A 447 -11.29 4.78 6.03
CA LEU A 447 -9.87 4.53 5.77
C LEU A 447 -9.44 5.54 4.71
N ARG A 448 -8.53 6.46 5.05
CA ARG A 448 -7.88 7.27 4.03
C ARG A 448 -7.05 6.26 3.24
N ARG A 449 -7.72 5.57 2.33
CA ARG A 449 -7.10 4.97 1.18
C ARG A 449 -6.50 6.18 0.49
N PHE A 450 -5.20 6.37 0.66
CA PHE A 450 -4.45 7.01 -0.38
C PHE A 450 -4.88 6.27 -1.64
N VAL A 451 -5.60 6.98 -2.51
CA VAL A 451 -5.82 6.50 -3.87
C VAL A 451 -4.42 6.48 -4.46
N THR A 452 -3.72 5.36 -4.27
CA THR A 452 -2.65 4.95 -5.16
C THR A 452 -3.37 4.76 -6.48
N SER A 453 -3.36 5.80 -7.32
CA SER A 453 -3.70 5.66 -8.72
C SER A 453 -2.85 4.51 -9.26
N ARG A 454 -3.52 3.40 -9.58
CA ARG A 454 -3.00 2.16 -10.18
C ARG A 454 -2.17 1.25 -9.26
N LYS A 455 -2.87 0.29 -8.62
CA LYS A 455 -2.41 -1.10 -8.74
C LYS A 455 -3.10 -1.71 -9.96
N LEU A 456 -2.44 -1.60 -11.12
CA LEU A 456 -2.56 -2.64 -12.13
C LEU A 456 -2.31 -3.95 -11.39
N LYS A 457 -3.33 -4.82 -11.31
CA LYS A 457 -3.16 -6.21 -10.87
C LYS A 457 -1.93 -6.76 -11.60
N LYS A 458 -0.90 -7.07 -10.81
CA LYS A 458 0.24 -7.88 -11.27
C LYS A 458 -0.36 -9.12 -11.90
N THR A 459 -0.23 -9.18 -13.22
CA THR A 459 -0.17 -10.44 -13.95
C THR A 459 0.77 -11.36 -13.18
N LYS A 460 0.30 -12.56 -12.88
CA LYS A 460 1.04 -13.63 -12.24
C LYS A 460 2.37 -13.86 -12.99
N THR A 461 3.43 -14.13 -12.21
CA THR A 461 4.86 -14.32 -12.57
C THR A 461 5.61 -13.00 -12.83
N ASP A 462 6.65 -12.61 -12.09
CA ASP A 462 7.88 -13.39 -11.87
C ASP A 462 8.68 -12.90 -10.64
N HIS A 463 9.42 -13.83 -10.05
CA HIS A 463 10.38 -13.62 -8.97
C HIS A 463 11.64 -12.89 -9.50
N SER A 464 11.71 -11.57 -9.49
CA SER A 464 12.99 -10.87 -9.72
C SER A 464 13.73 -10.64 -8.40
N PHE A 465 14.17 -11.74 -7.78
CA PHE A 465 15.22 -11.63 -6.79
C PHE A 465 16.47 -11.04 -7.43
N THR A 466 17.21 -10.24 -6.67
CA THR A 466 18.42 -9.58 -7.17
C THR A 466 19.56 -9.83 -6.20
N TRP A 467 20.66 -10.35 -6.73
CA TRP A 467 21.93 -10.45 -6.00
C TRP A 467 22.48 -9.05 -5.73
N LEU A 468 22.82 -8.83 -4.47
CA LEU A 468 23.59 -7.71 -3.96
C LEU A 468 24.90 -8.26 -3.36
N GLY A 469 25.83 -7.41 -2.99
CA GLY A 469 27.15 -7.81 -2.52
C GLY A 469 27.18 -8.47 -1.13
N LEU A 470 26.04 -8.59 -0.43
CA LEU A 470 26.02 -9.09 0.95
C LEU A 470 26.03 -10.63 0.97
N HIS A 471 26.99 -11.22 1.70
CA HIS A 471 27.10 -12.67 1.85
C HIS A 471 27.70 -13.06 3.21
N ARG A 472 27.58 -14.35 3.56
CA ARG A 472 28.34 -14.98 4.65
C ARG A 472 29.68 -15.47 4.11
N ASN A 473 30.74 -15.26 4.88
CA ASN A 473 32.05 -15.84 4.59
C ASN A 473 32.19 -17.25 5.20
N ASP A 474 33.33 -17.90 4.97
CA ASP A 474 33.64 -19.25 5.47
C ASP A 474 33.55 -19.41 7.00
N TYR A 475 33.57 -18.30 7.74
CA TYR A 475 33.43 -18.27 9.20
C TYR A 475 31.99 -17.97 9.66
N GLY A 476 31.03 -17.92 8.73
CA GLY A 476 29.63 -17.59 8.98
C GLY A 476 29.38 -16.11 9.30
N LYS A 477 30.38 -15.24 9.08
CA LYS A 477 30.25 -13.80 9.33
C LYS A 477 29.74 -13.08 8.08
N MET A 478 28.82 -12.16 8.28
CA MET A 478 28.30 -11.28 7.23
C MET A 478 29.37 -10.28 6.78
N GLU A 479 29.57 -10.18 5.46
CA GLU A 479 30.45 -9.19 4.82
C GLU A 479 29.96 -8.79 3.42
N TRP A 480 30.42 -7.63 2.97
CA TRP A 480 30.22 -7.16 1.60
C TRP A 480 31.30 -7.68 0.66
N SER A 481 30.93 -8.01 -0.57
CA SER A 481 31.84 -8.45 -1.64
C SER A 481 32.96 -7.44 -1.94
N ASP A 482 32.65 -6.14 -1.87
CA ASP A 482 33.61 -5.05 -2.10
C ASP A 482 34.53 -4.76 -0.90
N LYS A 483 34.35 -5.50 0.20
CA LYS A 483 35.05 -5.32 1.50
C LYS A 483 34.76 -3.98 2.19
N SER A 484 33.63 -3.35 1.88
CA SER A 484 33.11 -2.20 2.62
C SER A 484 32.90 -2.53 4.10
N VAL A 485 33.14 -1.53 4.94
CA VAL A 485 32.99 -1.65 6.40
C VAL A 485 31.51 -1.76 6.76
N PHE A 486 31.19 -2.73 7.62
CA PHE A 486 29.85 -2.95 8.14
C PHE A 486 29.47 -1.84 9.15
N GLY A 487 28.42 -1.07 8.87
CA GLY A 487 27.97 0.07 9.65
C GLY A 487 26.70 -0.17 10.46
N GLU A 488 26.05 0.94 10.86
CA GLU A 488 24.82 0.94 11.66
C GLU A 488 23.61 0.45 10.87
N TYR A 489 23.47 0.90 9.61
CA TYR A 489 22.37 0.51 8.73
C TYR A 489 22.38 -0.99 8.43
N GLU A 490 23.55 -1.58 8.24
CA GLU A 490 23.65 -3.01 7.99
C GLU A 490 23.23 -3.84 9.21
N ASN A 491 23.36 -3.34 10.44
CA ASN A 491 22.77 -4.00 11.61
C ASN A 491 21.24 -4.02 11.56
N GLU A 492 20.61 -3.01 10.93
CA GLU A 492 19.17 -3.02 10.69
C GLU A 492 18.79 -4.08 9.65
N ILE A 493 19.57 -4.21 8.57
CA ILE A 493 19.41 -5.29 7.58
C ILE A 493 19.42 -6.66 8.28
N LEU A 494 20.35 -6.88 9.22
CA LEU A 494 20.45 -8.14 9.97
C LEU A 494 19.23 -8.43 10.86
N LYS A 495 18.50 -7.41 11.35
CA LYS A 495 17.27 -7.63 12.12
C LYS A 495 16.17 -8.28 11.28
N TYR A 496 16.17 -8.04 9.97
CA TYR A 496 15.20 -8.62 9.03
C TYR A 496 15.55 -10.04 8.57
N LEU A 497 16.75 -10.53 8.91
CA LEU A 497 17.28 -11.81 8.49
C LEU A 497 17.18 -12.83 9.63
N SER A 498 16.04 -13.51 9.75
CA SER A 498 15.86 -14.65 10.67
C SER A 498 16.81 -15.79 10.27
N VAL A 499 17.58 -16.33 11.22
CA VAL A 499 18.63 -17.32 10.94
C VAL A 499 18.22 -18.73 11.36
N THR A 500 18.28 -19.67 10.41
CA THR A 500 18.46 -21.11 10.62
C THR A 500 19.77 -21.58 9.97
N GLN A 501 20.28 -22.76 10.36
CA GLN A 501 21.53 -23.32 9.80
C GLN A 501 21.41 -23.75 8.32
N GLU A 502 20.20 -23.78 7.75
CA GLU A 502 19.95 -24.30 6.40
C GLU A 502 19.70 -23.20 5.34
N ASP A 503 19.77 -21.93 5.73
CA ASP A 503 19.26 -20.83 4.90
C ASP A 503 20.15 -20.41 3.72
N GLY A 504 21.36 -20.97 3.58
CA GLY A 504 22.34 -20.59 2.56
C GLY A 504 23.19 -19.36 2.92
N ASP A 505 24.24 -19.11 2.14
CA ASP A 505 25.28 -18.12 2.48
C ASP A 505 25.14 -16.79 1.73
N CYS A 506 24.30 -16.71 0.70
CA CYS A 506 24.15 -15.51 -0.10
C CYS A 506 22.86 -14.78 0.24
N ILE A 507 22.87 -13.45 0.11
CA ILE A 507 21.69 -12.64 0.40
C ILE A 507 21.18 -11.99 -0.88
N LEU A 508 19.87 -12.04 -1.03
CA LEU A 508 19.16 -11.42 -2.13
C LEU A 508 18.10 -10.44 -1.63
N ARG A 509 17.71 -9.53 -2.53
CA ARG A 509 16.62 -8.57 -2.29
C ARG A 509 15.33 -9.08 -2.92
N LYS A 510 14.29 -9.32 -2.10
CA LYS A 510 12.93 -9.71 -2.48
C LYS A 510 11.97 -8.51 -2.37
N GLY A 511 11.61 -7.89 -3.48
CA GLY A 511 10.66 -6.78 -3.49
C GLY A 511 11.17 -5.51 -2.77
N THR A 512 10.25 -4.82 -2.08
CA THR A 512 10.42 -3.46 -1.52
C THR A 512 11.19 -3.41 -0.19
N THR A 513 11.07 -4.42 0.67
CA THR A 513 11.56 -4.37 2.06
C THR A 513 12.23 -5.67 2.53
N ASN A 514 12.17 -6.75 1.75
CA ASN A 514 12.54 -8.07 2.28
C ASN A 514 13.93 -8.47 1.80
N TRP A 515 14.85 -8.57 2.75
CA TRP A 515 16.11 -9.28 2.60
C TRP A 515 15.87 -10.76 2.87
N ALA A 516 16.48 -11.65 2.10
CA ALA A 516 16.37 -13.08 2.35
C ALA A 516 17.69 -13.78 2.06
N PHE A 517 17.98 -14.81 2.85
CA PHE A 517 19.02 -15.77 2.53
C PHE A 517 18.61 -16.63 1.33
N ALA A 518 19.62 -17.05 0.58
CA ALA A 518 19.46 -17.92 -0.58
C ALA A 518 20.73 -18.73 -0.81
N ASN A 519 20.56 -19.83 -1.53
CA ASN A 519 21.68 -20.62 -1.96
C ASN A 519 22.45 -19.87 -3.07
N CYS A 520 23.75 -19.65 -2.87
CA CYS A 520 24.63 -18.94 -3.82
C CYS A 520 24.62 -19.55 -5.23
N THR A 521 24.22 -20.81 -5.37
CA THR A 521 24.11 -21.53 -6.65
C THR A 521 22.83 -21.26 -7.42
N GLU A 522 21.84 -20.58 -6.82
CA GLU A 522 20.63 -20.13 -7.52
C GLU A 522 20.95 -19.04 -8.55
N LYS A 523 20.14 -18.94 -9.60
CA LYS A 523 20.34 -17.93 -10.65
C LYS A 523 19.34 -16.79 -10.51
N HIS A 524 19.86 -15.59 -10.22
CA HIS A 524 19.05 -14.38 -10.07
C HIS A 524 19.65 -13.23 -10.87
N ASN A 525 18.84 -12.20 -11.14
CA ASN A 525 19.36 -10.93 -11.64
C ASN A 525 20.36 -10.36 -10.63
N PHE A 526 21.20 -9.41 -11.02
CA PHE A 526 22.20 -8.86 -10.11
C PHE A 526 22.39 -7.38 -10.35
N MET A 527 22.91 -6.70 -9.33
CA MET A 527 23.20 -5.28 -9.40
C MET A 527 24.68 -5.05 -9.20
N CYS A 528 25.29 -4.29 -10.09
CA CYS A 528 26.67 -3.87 -9.95
C CYS A 528 26.74 -2.41 -9.48
N THR A 529 27.75 -2.09 -8.67
CA THR A 529 28.15 -0.71 -8.35
C THR A 529 29.57 -0.43 -8.79
N LEU A 530 29.86 0.83 -9.11
CA LEU A 530 31.22 1.34 -9.25
C LEU A 530 31.28 2.79 -8.77
N GLU A 531 32.46 3.23 -8.34
CA GLU A 531 32.71 4.62 -8.01
C GLU A 531 33.10 5.42 -9.27
N PRO A 532 32.40 6.52 -9.60
CA PRO A 532 32.76 7.40 -10.69
C PRO A 532 34.02 8.21 -10.33
N ARG A 533 34.80 8.58 -11.36
CA ARG A 533 36.08 9.29 -11.15
C ARG A 533 35.94 10.76 -10.76
N ASN A 534 34.81 11.40 -11.05
CA ASN A 534 34.55 12.80 -10.75
C ASN A 534 33.35 12.92 -9.81
N LYS A 535 33.37 13.93 -8.94
CA LYS A 535 32.23 14.28 -8.09
C LYS A 535 31.11 14.89 -8.91
N LEU A 536 29.87 14.80 -8.41
CA LEU A 536 28.68 15.41 -9.03
C LEU A 536 28.89 16.88 -9.43
N GLU A 537 29.57 17.66 -8.61
CA GLU A 537 29.87 19.06 -8.92
C GLU A 537 30.72 19.23 -10.19
N ASP A 538 31.68 18.35 -10.42
CA ASP A 538 32.55 18.40 -11.60
C ASP A 538 31.81 17.90 -12.85
N ILE A 539 30.88 16.95 -12.66
CA ILE A 539 29.95 16.47 -13.69
C ILE A 539 29.07 17.64 -14.17
N ILE A 540 28.46 18.37 -13.23
CA ILE A 540 27.60 19.53 -13.53
C ILE A 540 28.43 20.68 -14.14
N LYS A 541 29.59 21.02 -13.57
CA LYS A 541 30.46 22.10 -14.08
C LYS A 541 30.91 21.86 -15.52
N ARG A 542 31.25 20.61 -15.88
CA ARG A 542 31.67 20.25 -17.24
C ARG A 542 30.50 20.24 -18.21
N ARG A 543 29.33 19.71 -17.81
CA ARG A 543 28.14 19.64 -18.67
C ARG A 543 27.51 21.01 -18.95
N LEU A 544 27.56 21.92 -17.97
CA LEU A 544 26.85 23.19 -18.05
C LEU A 544 27.68 24.36 -18.60
N ASN A 545 28.95 24.12 -18.97
CA ASN A 545 29.86 25.14 -19.52
C ASN A 545 29.88 26.45 -18.65
N ILE A 546 29.74 26.30 -17.33
CA ILE A 546 29.54 27.41 -16.39
C ILE A 546 30.81 28.25 -16.35
N LYS A 547 30.73 29.49 -16.84
CA LYS A 547 31.81 30.47 -16.74
C LYS A 547 31.90 31.01 -15.30
N LYS A 548 32.78 30.40 -14.51
CA LYS A 548 33.24 30.80 -13.16
C LYS A 548 32.16 30.91 -12.08
N LEU A 549 32.36 30.12 -11.02
CA LEU A 549 31.74 30.32 -9.70
C LEU A 549 32.36 31.60 -9.09
N TYR A 550 31.53 32.52 -8.59
CA TYR A 550 31.96 33.58 -7.67
C TYR A 550 31.51 33.25 -6.26
#